data_AF-A0A5P1E6I2-F1
#
_entry.id   AF-A0A5P1E6I2-F1
#
_cell.length_a   1.000
_cell.length_b   1.000
_cell.length_c   1.000
_cell.angle_alpha   90.00
_cell.angle_beta   90.00
_cell.angle_gamma   90.00
#
_symmetry.space_group_name_H-M   'P 1'
#
loop_
_entity.id
_entity.type
_entity.pdbx_description
1 polymer ?
#
loop_
_entity_poly.entity_id
_entity_poly.type
_entity_poly.pdbx_seq_one_letter_code
_entity_poly.pdbx_strand_id
1 'polypeptide(L)'
;MDASGLPVHEQTELRLHPDQAGNASWRGESDGVGDNGSRGSRGRRREEEHVEDVSRGIEFIEEGFGCGKIKVGINGFGRIGRLVARVILQSEDVELVAVNDPFITTDYMKTVDGPSSKDWRGGRAASFNIIPSSTGAAKAVGKVLPALNGKLTGMAFRVPTIDVSVVDLTVRLEKKATYDDIKAAIKAESEGNLKGILGYVEEDLVSTDFQGDNRSSIFDAKAGIALNDNFVKLVSWYDNEWGYSTRVVDLIRHMSTAK
;
A
#
# COMPACT_ATOMS: atom_id res chain seq x y z
N MET A 1 -42.78 -17.21 26.35
CA MET A 1 -43.07 -17.66 24.98
C MET A 1 -43.62 -16.47 24.23
N ASP A 2 -42.90 -15.97 23.23
CA ASP A 2 -43.51 -15.31 22.09
C ASP A 2 -44.10 -16.40 21.15
N ALA A 3 -44.57 -16.03 19.96
CA ALA A 3 -45.28 -16.90 19.01
C ALA A 3 -44.52 -18.15 18.50
N SER A 4 -43.39 -18.52 19.13
CA SER A 4 -42.61 -19.74 18.87
C SER A 4 -42.45 -20.68 20.08
N GLY A 5 -43.03 -20.38 21.24
CA GLY A 5 -43.19 -21.41 22.28
C GLY A 5 -41.92 -21.83 23.04
N LEU A 6 -40.90 -20.97 23.18
CA LEU A 6 -39.69 -21.28 23.97
C LEU A 6 -39.44 -20.26 25.11
N PRO A 7 -38.80 -20.68 26.24
CA PRO A 7 -38.60 -19.84 27.42
C PRO A 7 -37.38 -18.90 27.28
N VAL A 8 -37.54 -17.67 27.81
CA VAL A 8 -36.51 -16.64 27.93
C VAL A 8 -35.54 -17.06 29.04
N HIS A 9 -34.30 -17.39 28.70
CA HIS A 9 -33.24 -17.65 29.68
C HIS A 9 -32.25 -16.48 29.75
N GLU A 10 -32.00 -16.07 30.99
CA GLU A 10 -30.93 -15.18 31.44
C GLU A 10 -29.62 -15.40 30.68
N GLN A 11 -29.02 -14.32 30.18
CA GLN A 11 -27.59 -14.30 29.89
C GLN A 11 -26.89 -13.32 30.83
N THR A 12 -26.13 -13.94 31.72
CA THR A 12 -25.23 -13.40 32.74
C THR A 12 -24.21 -12.44 32.13
N GLU A 13 -24.07 -11.24 32.70
CA GLU A 13 -22.99 -10.30 32.37
C GLU A 13 -21.63 -10.91 32.71
N LEU A 14 -20.78 -11.14 31.70
CA LEU A 14 -19.38 -11.48 31.90
C LEU A 14 -18.53 -10.19 31.94
N ARG A 15 -18.21 -9.69 33.13
CA ARG A 15 -17.24 -8.60 33.31
C ARG A 15 -15.82 -9.17 33.28
N LEU A 16 -14.99 -8.74 32.33
CA LEU A 16 -13.56 -9.06 32.29
C LEU A 16 -12.76 -7.95 33.00
N HIS A 17 -12.02 -8.33 34.04
CA HIS A 17 -11.01 -7.48 34.69
C HIS A 17 -9.69 -7.50 33.89
N PRO A 18 -9.00 -6.36 33.72
CA PRO A 18 -7.74 -6.31 33.02
C PRO A 18 -6.57 -6.39 34.02
N ASP A 19 -5.84 -7.51 34.05
CA ASP A 19 -4.41 -7.48 34.32
C ASP A 19 -3.73 -8.80 33.90
N GLN A 20 -2.42 -8.73 33.65
CA GLN A 20 -1.50 -9.81 33.26
C GLN A 20 -1.20 -9.96 31.75
N ALA A 21 -0.28 -9.12 31.26
CA ALA A 21 0.62 -9.45 30.16
C ALA A 21 2.06 -9.23 30.61
N GLY A 22 2.72 -10.30 31.05
CA GLY A 22 4.14 -10.36 31.39
C GLY A 22 5.01 -10.72 30.19
N ASN A 23 6.16 -10.05 30.11
CA ASN A 23 7.23 -10.15 29.11
C ASN A 23 7.73 -11.57 28.80
N ALA A 24 8.07 -11.81 27.53
CA ALA A 24 9.18 -12.70 27.16
C ALA A 24 9.81 -12.25 25.82
N SER A 25 11.10 -11.94 25.84
CA SER A 25 11.95 -11.68 24.69
C SER A 25 12.82 -12.91 24.39
N TRP A 26 13.10 -13.18 23.11
CA TRP A 26 14.08 -14.17 22.68
C TRP A 26 14.90 -13.60 21.51
N ARG A 27 16.23 -13.62 21.66
CA ARG A 27 17.23 -13.29 20.62
C ARG A 27 17.74 -14.60 20.00
N GLY A 28 17.90 -14.63 18.68
CA GLY A 28 18.61 -15.69 17.96
C GLY A 28 19.77 -15.09 17.16
N GLU A 29 20.97 -15.60 17.41
CA GLU A 29 22.22 -15.30 16.70
C GLU A 29 22.24 -15.95 15.31
N SER A 30 22.99 -15.33 14.39
CA SER A 30 23.27 -15.82 13.04
C SER A 30 24.78 -15.79 12.80
N ASP A 31 25.39 -16.94 12.54
CA ASP A 31 26.77 -17.07 12.05
C ASP A 31 26.80 -17.19 10.52
N GLY A 32 27.78 -16.54 9.89
CA GLY A 32 27.99 -16.49 8.45
C GLY A 32 29.14 -17.36 7.92
N VAL A 33 29.75 -16.87 6.83
CA VAL A 33 30.93 -17.35 6.06
C VAL A 33 30.58 -18.26 4.86
N GLY A 34 31.11 -18.09 3.63
CA GLY A 34 32.22 -17.25 3.15
C GLY A 34 32.40 -17.25 1.62
N ASP A 35 33.44 -16.51 1.21
CA ASP A 35 33.85 -16.05 -0.12
C ASP A 35 34.99 -16.90 -0.75
N ASN A 36 35.18 -16.79 -2.09
CA ASN A 36 36.40 -17.03 -2.88
C ASN A 36 36.03 -16.89 -4.39
N GLY A 37 36.74 -16.22 -5.31
CA GLY A 37 38.07 -15.60 -5.35
C GLY A 37 38.71 -15.78 -6.76
N SER A 38 39.49 -14.79 -7.21
CA SER A 38 40.61 -14.83 -8.22
C SER A 38 40.29 -14.84 -9.73
N ARG A 39 41.15 -14.41 -10.69
CA ARG A 39 42.13 -13.31 -10.90
C ARG A 39 42.80 -13.52 -12.30
N GLY A 40 43.16 -12.42 -13.00
CA GLY A 40 44.31 -12.33 -13.94
C GLY A 40 44.02 -12.49 -15.46
N SER A 41 44.80 -11.97 -16.43
CA SER A 41 45.94 -11.04 -16.48
C SER A 41 46.44 -10.84 -17.94
N ARG A 42 47.09 -9.69 -18.26
CA ARG A 42 48.06 -9.39 -19.37
C ARG A 42 47.53 -9.40 -20.83
N GLY A 43 47.91 -8.55 -21.79
CA GLY A 43 48.90 -7.47 -21.96
C GLY A 43 49.57 -7.55 -23.36
N ARG A 44 49.58 -6.48 -24.19
CA ARG A 44 50.61 -6.19 -25.25
C ARG A 44 50.40 -4.83 -25.96
N ARG A 45 51.51 -4.15 -26.28
CA ARG A 45 51.64 -2.86 -27.01
C ARG A 45 52.06 -3.04 -28.48
N ARG A 46 51.73 -2.05 -29.33
CA ARG A 46 52.57 -1.31 -30.33
C ARG A 46 51.64 -0.31 -31.09
N GLU A 47 51.87 1.01 -31.04
CA GLU A 47 52.63 1.87 -32.00
C GLU A 47 52.16 1.71 -33.46
N GLU A 48 51.86 2.71 -34.29
CA GLU A 48 51.74 4.19 -34.29
C GLU A 48 51.26 4.52 -35.74
N GLU A 49 50.35 5.48 -35.96
CA GLU A 49 50.41 6.37 -37.14
C GLU A 49 49.40 7.53 -37.03
N HIS A 50 49.92 8.75 -37.18
CA HIS A 50 49.22 10.03 -37.19
C HIS A 50 48.60 10.31 -38.56
N VAL A 51 47.34 10.73 -38.57
CA VAL A 51 46.82 11.69 -39.55
C VAL A 51 46.08 12.76 -38.74
N GLU A 52 46.68 13.95 -38.68
CA GLU A 52 46.01 15.15 -38.18
C GLU A 52 44.94 15.57 -39.21
N ASP A 53 43.67 15.55 -38.80
CA ASP A 53 42.62 16.31 -39.48
C ASP A 53 42.16 17.43 -38.55
N VAL A 54 42.40 18.66 -39.00
CA VAL A 54 42.17 19.91 -38.28
C VAL A 54 40.73 20.31 -38.54
N SER A 55 39.82 19.80 -37.71
CA SER A 55 38.44 20.27 -37.66
C SER A 55 38.09 20.66 -36.23
N ARG A 56 38.28 21.94 -35.92
CA ARG A 56 37.70 22.60 -34.74
C ARG A 56 36.18 22.42 -34.77
N GLY A 57 35.64 21.71 -33.78
CA GLY A 57 34.20 21.58 -33.61
C GLY A 57 33.83 20.88 -32.31
N ILE A 58 33.66 21.68 -31.26
CA ILE A 58 32.92 21.37 -30.02
C ILE A 58 33.61 20.31 -29.13
N GLU A 59 34.32 20.79 -28.12
CA GLU A 59 34.52 20.01 -26.88
C GLU A 59 33.13 19.71 -26.30
N PHE A 60 32.66 18.48 -26.48
CA PHE A 60 31.71 17.93 -25.53
C PHE A 60 32.49 17.76 -24.24
N ILE A 61 32.16 18.59 -23.26
CA ILE A 61 32.50 18.36 -21.88
C ILE A 61 31.82 17.03 -21.52
N GLU A 62 32.55 15.91 -21.61
CA GLU A 62 32.24 14.71 -20.85
C GLU A 62 32.52 15.00 -19.38
N GLU A 63 31.68 15.86 -18.79
CA GLU A 63 31.48 15.83 -17.35
C GLU A 63 30.71 14.55 -17.09
N GLY A 64 31.48 13.52 -16.73
CA GLY A 64 30.96 12.25 -16.28
C GLY A 64 29.94 12.47 -15.17
N PHE A 65 28.66 12.40 -15.51
CA PHE A 65 27.65 11.96 -14.58
C PHE A 65 28.04 10.54 -14.18
N GLY A 66 28.65 10.39 -13.01
CA GLY A 66 28.72 9.10 -12.35
C GLY A 66 27.29 8.59 -12.21
N CYS A 67 26.87 7.75 -13.15
CA CYS A 67 25.52 7.20 -13.21
C CYS A 67 25.43 6.09 -12.16
N GLY A 68 25.29 6.51 -10.90
CA GLY A 68 24.81 5.60 -9.87
C GLY A 68 23.39 5.19 -10.22
N LYS A 69 23.11 3.89 -10.20
CA LYS A 69 21.75 3.36 -10.38
C LYS A 69 20.78 4.07 -9.43
N ILE A 70 19.57 4.34 -9.91
CA ILE A 70 18.51 4.93 -9.09
C ILE A 70 18.12 3.92 -8.02
N LYS A 71 18.40 4.27 -6.76
CA LYS A 71 18.13 3.41 -5.60
C LYS A 71 16.67 3.51 -5.19
N VAL A 72 15.92 2.42 -5.35
CA VAL A 72 14.49 2.35 -5.04
C VAL A 72 14.25 1.40 -3.87
N GLY A 73 13.40 1.84 -2.93
CA GLY A 73 12.85 1.00 -1.87
C GLY A 73 11.39 0.65 -2.13
N ILE A 74 10.99 -0.61 -2.00
CA ILE A 74 9.59 -1.04 -2.11
C ILE A 74 8.99 -1.14 -0.71
N ASN A 75 7.85 -0.48 -0.47
CA ASN A 75 7.10 -0.57 0.78
C ASN A 75 5.83 -1.43 0.56
N GLY A 76 5.87 -2.69 0.98
CA GLY A 76 4.88 -3.74 0.72
C GLY A 76 5.31 -4.67 -0.41
N PHE A 77 5.42 -5.97 -0.15
CA PHE A 77 5.89 -7.01 -1.09
C PHE A 77 4.80 -8.05 -1.42
N GLY A 78 3.56 -7.56 -1.50
CA GLY A 78 2.40 -8.29 -2.03
C GLY A 78 2.48 -8.51 -3.55
N ARG A 79 1.32 -8.72 -4.20
CA ARG A 79 1.26 -8.99 -5.66
C ARG A 79 2.00 -7.92 -6.47
N ILE A 80 1.76 -6.65 -6.19
CA ILE A 80 2.35 -5.51 -6.89
C ILE A 80 3.83 -5.34 -6.56
N GLY A 81 4.21 -5.42 -5.27
CA GLY A 81 5.62 -5.31 -4.87
C GLY A 81 6.50 -6.36 -5.57
N ARG A 82 5.97 -7.57 -5.79
CA ARG A 82 6.65 -8.62 -6.58
C ARG A 82 6.73 -8.29 -8.08
N LEU A 83 5.69 -7.71 -8.67
CA LEU A 83 5.70 -7.28 -10.07
C LEU A 83 6.67 -6.11 -10.29
N VAL A 84 6.64 -5.09 -9.42
CA VAL A 84 7.55 -3.95 -9.45
C VAL A 84 9.00 -4.40 -9.26
N ALA A 85 9.26 -5.29 -8.29
CA ALA A 85 10.59 -5.87 -8.13
C ALA A 85 11.05 -6.64 -9.37
N ARG A 86 10.16 -7.40 -10.02
CA ARG A 86 10.49 -8.11 -11.26
C ARG A 86 10.92 -7.15 -12.38
N VAL A 87 10.20 -6.03 -12.53
CA VAL A 87 10.55 -5.00 -13.53
C VAL A 87 11.87 -4.31 -13.18
N ILE A 88 12.07 -3.94 -11.91
CA ILE A 88 13.33 -3.30 -11.47
C ILE A 88 14.53 -4.23 -11.68
N LEU A 89 14.39 -5.51 -11.40
CA LEU A 89 15.44 -6.51 -11.62
C LEU A 89 15.78 -6.73 -13.12
N GLN A 90 14.93 -6.25 -14.03
CA GLN A 90 15.18 -6.27 -15.47
C GLN A 90 15.78 -4.95 -15.98
N SER A 91 15.97 -3.95 -15.13
CA SER A 91 16.53 -2.64 -15.49
C SER A 91 18.00 -2.54 -15.10
N GLU A 92 18.84 -1.99 -15.99
CA GLU A 92 20.23 -1.67 -15.66
C GLU A 92 20.37 -0.35 -14.89
N ASP A 93 19.39 0.54 -15.03
CA ASP A 93 19.39 1.92 -14.50
C ASP A 93 18.88 2.03 -13.06
N VAL A 94 18.17 1.01 -12.57
CA VAL A 94 17.48 1.03 -11.27
C VAL A 94 18.00 -0.08 -10.37
N GLU A 95 18.28 0.24 -9.11
CA GLU A 95 18.73 -0.69 -8.08
C GLU A 95 17.65 -0.80 -6.98
N LEU A 96 17.11 -2.01 -6.78
CA LEU A 96 16.25 -2.27 -5.63
C LEU A 96 17.11 -2.41 -4.37
N VAL A 97 17.11 -1.39 -3.51
CA VAL A 97 18.00 -1.32 -2.33
C VAL A 97 17.32 -1.71 -1.03
N ALA A 98 15.99 -1.69 -0.97
CA ALA A 98 15.24 -2.04 0.22
C ALA A 98 13.86 -2.58 -0.14
N VAL A 99 13.41 -3.58 0.60
CA VAL A 99 12.01 -4.00 0.61
C VAL A 99 11.55 -3.99 2.07
N ASN A 100 10.60 -3.13 2.39
CA ASN A 100 9.93 -3.12 3.67
C ASN A 100 8.56 -3.79 3.51
N ASP A 101 8.44 -5.07 3.88
CA ASP A 101 7.16 -5.75 3.96
C ASP A 101 6.97 -6.40 5.33
N PRO A 102 6.28 -5.72 6.25
CA PRO A 102 6.04 -6.29 7.56
C PRO A 102 4.82 -7.23 7.61
N PHE A 103 4.01 -7.39 6.54
CA PHE A 103 2.64 -7.90 6.69
C PHE A 103 2.05 -8.79 5.57
N ILE A 104 2.69 -9.02 4.41
CA ILE A 104 2.10 -9.85 3.35
C ILE A 104 3.01 -11.04 2.96
N THR A 105 2.58 -12.25 3.29
CA THR A 105 3.23 -13.48 2.81
C THR A 105 2.81 -13.79 1.37
N THR A 106 3.62 -14.54 0.63
CA THR A 106 3.27 -15.08 -0.71
C THR A 106 2.03 -15.98 -0.70
N ASP A 107 1.60 -16.39 0.50
CA ASP A 107 0.47 -17.24 0.84
C ASP A 107 -0.84 -16.48 1.17
N TYR A 108 -0.90 -15.17 0.89
CA TYR A 108 -1.93 -14.23 1.34
C TYR A 108 -3.41 -14.68 1.19
N MET A 109 -3.71 -15.54 0.22
CA MET A 109 -5.03 -16.14 0.04
C MET A 109 -4.88 -17.65 -0.18
N LYS A 110 -5.28 -18.44 0.82
CA LYS A 110 -5.36 -19.90 0.67
C LYS A 110 -6.65 -20.26 -0.07
N THR A 111 -6.55 -21.15 -1.06
CA THR A 111 -7.72 -21.65 -1.81
C THR A 111 -8.60 -22.57 -0.95
N VAL A 112 -7.97 -23.31 -0.04
CA VAL A 112 -8.58 -24.16 0.98
C VAL A 112 -7.97 -23.84 2.35
N ASP A 113 -8.57 -24.33 3.43
CA ASP A 113 -8.02 -24.12 4.77
C ASP A 113 -6.58 -24.67 4.88
N GLY A 114 -5.68 -23.88 5.46
CA GLY A 114 -4.27 -24.21 5.60
C GLY A 114 -3.57 -23.45 6.73
N PRO A 115 -2.33 -23.85 7.07
CA PRO A 115 -1.59 -23.24 8.17
C PRO A 115 -1.22 -21.79 7.86
N SER A 116 -1.42 -20.92 8.85
CA SER A 116 -0.98 -19.52 8.85
C SER A 116 -0.65 -19.10 10.27
N SER A 117 0.61 -19.28 10.68
CA SER A 117 1.04 -19.16 12.08
C SER A 117 0.93 -17.74 12.66
N LYS A 118 0.99 -16.72 11.81
CA LYS A 118 0.90 -15.30 12.20
C LYS A 118 -0.50 -14.69 12.02
N ASP A 119 -1.36 -15.33 11.22
CA ASP A 119 -2.72 -14.88 10.92
C ASP A 119 -3.63 -16.10 10.71
N TRP A 120 -4.10 -16.69 11.81
CA TRP A 120 -4.88 -17.93 11.77
C TRP A 120 -6.16 -17.79 10.93
N ARG A 121 -6.78 -16.60 10.96
CA ARG A 121 -7.97 -16.30 10.16
C ARG A 121 -7.61 -16.24 8.68
N GLY A 122 -6.47 -15.64 8.34
CA GLY A 122 -5.94 -15.62 6.98
C GLY A 122 -5.55 -16.99 6.40
N GLY A 123 -5.47 -18.04 7.24
CA GLY A 123 -5.27 -19.42 6.79
C GLY A 123 -6.54 -20.09 6.24
N ARG A 124 -7.72 -19.48 6.42
CA ARG A 124 -9.00 -20.04 5.95
C ARG A 124 -9.21 -19.80 4.46
N ALA A 125 -9.99 -20.67 3.81
CA ALA A 125 -10.30 -20.58 2.39
C ALA A 125 -10.89 -19.21 2.00
N ALA A 126 -10.17 -18.44 1.18
CA ALA A 126 -10.48 -17.03 0.94
C ALA A 126 -11.74 -16.78 0.09
N SER A 127 -12.09 -17.70 -0.81
CA SER A 127 -13.22 -17.55 -1.73
C SER A 127 -14.59 -17.83 -1.11
N PHE A 128 -14.65 -18.29 0.14
CA PHE A 128 -15.90 -18.67 0.80
C PHE A 128 -16.11 -17.99 2.16
N ASN A 129 -15.12 -17.23 2.64
CA ASN A 129 -15.15 -16.62 3.96
C ASN A 129 -15.08 -15.09 3.89
N ILE A 130 -15.76 -14.44 4.83
CA ILE A 130 -15.45 -13.07 5.23
C ILE A 130 -14.44 -13.18 6.37
N ILE A 131 -13.21 -12.74 6.15
CA ILE A 131 -12.07 -12.97 7.04
C ILE A 131 -11.65 -11.64 7.68
N PRO A 132 -11.97 -11.40 8.97
CA PRO A 132 -11.50 -10.20 9.65
C PRO A 132 -9.99 -10.28 9.90
N SER A 133 -9.29 -9.17 9.69
CA SER A 133 -7.84 -9.06 9.81
C SER A 133 -7.46 -7.68 10.37
N SER A 134 -6.33 -7.58 11.06
CA SER A 134 -5.78 -6.29 11.45
C SER A 134 -5.13 -5.59 10.25
N THR A 135 -5.04 -4.26 10.28
CA THR A 135 -4.35 -3.49 9.23
C THR A 135 -3.42 -2.44 9.83
N GLY A 136 -2.29 -2.24 9.16
CA GLY A 136 -1.35 -1.16 9.47
C GLY A 136 -1.72 0.18 8.84
N ALA A 137 -2.72 0.23 7.94
CA ALA A 137 -3.01 1.40 7.12
C ALA A 137 -3.31 2.66 7.95
N ALA A 138 -4.21 2.56 8.94
CA ALA A 138 -4.55 3.69 9.80
C ALA A 138 -3.35 4.19 10.63
N LYS A 139 -2.47 3.28 11.08
CA LYS A 139 -1.22 3.66 11.76
C LYS A 139 -0.24 4.34 10.80
N ALA A 140 -0.19 3.93 9.54
CA ALA A 140 0.63 4.55 8.51
C ALA A 140 0.16 5.97 8.19
N VAL A 141 -1.16 6.23 8.18
CA VAL A 141 -1.70 7.60 8.03
C VAL A 141 -1.14 8.53 9.09
N GLY A 142 -1.05 8.09 10.36
CA GLY A 142 -0.44 8.89 11.43
C GLY A 142 1.04 9.24 11.22
N LYS A 143 1.78 8.44 10.42
CA LYS A 143 3.17 8.74 10.06
C LYS A 143 3.28 9.75 8.92
N VAL A 144 2.38 9.65 7.93
CA VAL A 144 2.36 10.55 6.75
C VAL A 144 1.73 11.90 7.11
N LEU A 145 0.71 11.89 7.96
CA LEU A 145 -0.03 13.06 8.44
C LEU A 145 0.08 13.12 9.97
N PRO A 146 1.14 13.76 10.53
CA PRO A 146 1.38 13.78 11.98
C PRO A 146 0.21 14.30 12.81
N ALA A 147 -0.59 15.23 12.27
CA ALA A 147 -1.79 15.77 12.93
C ALA A 147 -2.88 14.70 13.20
N LEU A 148 -2.81 13.55 12.50
CA LEU A 148 -3.70 12.40 12.65
C LEU A 148 -3.09 11.26 13.47
N ASN A 149 -1.85 11.40 13.94
CA ASN A 149 -1.19 10.36 14.72
C ASN A 149 -1.98 10.06 16.01
N GLY A 150 -2.25 8.79 16.26
CA GLY A 150 -3.05 8.33 17.39
C GLY A 150 -4.56 8.61 17.29
N LYS A 151 -5.04 9.29 16.24
CA LYS A 151 -6.47 9.61 16.05
C LYS A 151 -7.21 8.59 15.18
N LEU A 152 -6.48 7.75 14.45
CA LEU A 152 -7.03 6.75 13.54
C LEU A 152 -6.51 5.36 13.92
N THR A 153 -7.41 4.39 13.86
CA THR A 153 -7.11 2.96 13.89
C THR A 153 -8.06 2.26 12.91
N GLY A 154 -7.81 0.99 12.61
CA GLY A 154 -8.65 0.28 11.68
C GLY A 154 -8.43 -1.23 11.69
N MET A 155 -9.35 -1.91 11.03
CA MET A 155 -9.28 -3.32 10.69
C MET A 155 -9.71 -3.51 9.24
N ALA A 156 -9.56 -4.71 8.71
CA ALA A 156 -10.01 -5.08 7.38
C ALA A 156 -10.91 -6.32 7.46
N PHE A 157 -11.85 -6.42 6.54
CA PHE A 157 -12.53 -7.67 6.21
C PHE A 157 -12.08 -8.08 4.81
N ARG A 158 -11.40 -9.22 4.70
CA ARG A 158 -11.11 -9.81 3.39
C ARG A 158 -12.37 -10.56 2.95
N VAL A 159 -12.87 -10.23 1.78
CA VAL A 159 -14.10 -10.80 1.23
C VAL A 159 -13.78 -11.55 -0.07
N PRO A 160 -14.69 -12.42 -0.56
CA PRO A 160 -14.49 -13.19 -1.79
C PRO A 160 -14.54 -12.38 -3.11
N THR A 161 -13.85 -11.26 -3.17
CA THR A 161 -13.59 -10.51 -4.42
C THR A 161 -12.12 -10.63 -4.78
N ILE A 162 -11.85 -10.75 -6.08
CA ILE A 162 -10.47 -10.96 -6.57
C ILE A 162 -9.64 -9.67 -6.54
N ASP A 163 -10.33 -8.53 -6.68
CA ASP A 163 -9.76 -7.20 -6.76
C ASP A 163 -10.83 -6.14 -6.42
N VAL A 164 -10.37 -4.89 -6.30
CA VAL A 164 -11.09 -3.72 -5.79
C VAL A 164 -11.45 -3.87 -4.32
N SER A 165 -11.17 -2.80 -3.59
CA SER A 165 -11.43 -2.68 -2.16
C SER A 165 -12.19 -1.38 -1.89
N VAL A 166 -12.76 -1.30 -0.69
CA VAL A 166 -13.48 -0.13 -0.23
C VAL A 166 -13.02 0.25 1.17
N VAL A 167 -12.84 1.55 1.41
CA VAL A 167 -12.62 2.14 2.72
C VAL A 167 -13.98 2.52 3.30
N ASP A 168 -14.27 2.01 4.48
CA ASP A 168 -15.35 2.50 5.35
C ASP A 168 -14.71 3.32 6.48
N LEU A 169 -14.86 4.64 6.42
CA LEU A 169 -14.28 5.57 7.37
C LEU A 169 -15.37 6.22 8.21
N THR A 170 -15.52 5.76 9.46
CA THR A 170 -16.36 6.43 10.45
C THR A 170 -15.54 7.46 11.22
N VAL A 171 -15.94 8.73 11.18
CA VAL A 171 -15.19 9.84 11.80
C VAL A 171 -16.09 10.77 12.59
N ARG A 172 -15.51 11.35 13.65
CA ARG A 172 -16.08 12.47 14.37
C ARG A 172 -15.43 13.78 13.90
N LEU A 173 -16.24 14.73 13.44
CA LEU A 173 -15.79 16.02 12.96
C LEU A 173 -15.68 17.01 14.13
N GLU A 174 -14.59 17.77 14.16
CA GLU A 174 -14.38 18.85 15.14
C GLU A 174 -15.34 20.02 14.88
N LYS A 175 -15.50 20.41 13.61
CA LYS A 175 -16.46 21.41 13.17
C LYS A 175 -17.67 20.72 12.57
N LYS A 176 -18.86 21.27 12.85
CA LYS A 176 -20.11 20.80 12.25
C LYS A 176 -20.08 20.96 10.73
N ALA A 177 -20.52 19.94 10.02
CA ALA A 177 -20.72 19.97 8.58
C ALA A 177 -21.88 19.05 8.21
N THR A 178 -22.75 19.49 7.32
CA THR A 178 -23.77 18.61 6.74
C THR A 178 -23.11 17.63 5.78
N TYR A 179 -23.78 16.52 5.46
CA TYR A 179 -23.24 15.56 4.50
C TYR A 179 -23.09 16.18 3.09
N ASP A 180 -23.96 17.13 2.73
CA ASP A 180 -23.84 17.89 1.48
C ASP A 180 -22.61 18.80 1.47
N ASP A 181 -22.27 19.45 2.60
CA ASP A 181 -21.03 20.24 2.72
C ASP A 181 -19.78 19.36 2.51
N ILE A 182 -19.79 18.16 3.09
CA ILE A 182 -18.69 17.19 2.95
C ILE A 182 -18.57 16.73 1.49
N LYS A 183 -19.69 16.35 0.87
CA LYS A 183 -19.74 15.97 -0.55
C LYS A 183 -19.18 17.09 -1.44
N ALA A 184 -19.61 18.32 -1.23
CA ALA A 184 -19.15 19.47 -2.01
C ALA A 184 -17.64 19.71 -1.84
N ALA A 185 -17.12 19.63 -0.61
CA ALA A 185 -15.70 19.78 -0.34
C ALA A 185 -14.85 18.69 -1.02
N ILE A 186 -15.27 17.42 -0.93
CA ILE A 186 -14.57 16.30 -1.56
C ILE A 186 -14.62 16.42 -3.09
N LYS A 187 -15.77 16.78 -3.67
CA LYS A 187 -15.92 16.99 -5.11
C LYS A 187 -14.97 18.09 -5.60
N ALA A 188 -14.94 19.23 -4.92
CA ALA A 188 -14.05 20.34 -5.26
C ALA A 188 -12.56 19.93 -5.21
N GLU A 189 -12.12 19.20 -4.19
CA GLU A 189 -10.73 18.70 -4.12
C GLU A 189 -10.43 17.66 -5.21
N SER A 190 -11.39 16.80 -5.54
CA SER A 190 -11.25 15.79 -6.61
C SER A 190 -11.11 16.40 -8.01
N GLU A 191 -11.73 17.57 -8.24
CA GLU A 191 -11.66 18.30 -9.50
C GLU A 191 -10.49 19.31 -9.52
N GLY A 192 -9.97 19.66 -8.33
CA GLY A 192 -8.89 20.62 -8.11
C GLY A 192 -7.56 19.96 -7.74
N ASN A 193 -7.11 20.16 -6.50
CA ASN A 193 -5.74 19.83 -6.06
C ASN A 193 -5.41 18.35 -6.14
N LEU A 194 -6.42 17.49 -6.01
CA LEU A 194 -6.27 16.03 -6.00
C LEU A 194 -6.75 15.40 -7.31
N LYS A 195 -6.90 16.18 -8.39
CA LYS A 195 -7.30 15.67 -9.70
C LYS A 195 -6.37 14.55 -10.17
N GLY A 196 -6.97 13.41 -10.53
CA GLY A 196 -6.25 12.20 -10.93
C GLY A 196 -5.77 11.32 -9.76
N ILE A 197 -5.91 11.79 -8.51
CA ILE A 197 -5.60 11.05 -7.28
C ILE A 197 -6.89 10.71 -6.52
N LEU A 198 -7.77 11.70 -6.33
CA LEU A 198 -9.09 11.56 -5.73
C LEU A 198 -10.16 11.62 -6.82
N GLY A 199 -11.10 10.68 -6.79
CA GLY A 199 -12.31 10.66 -7.60
C GLY A 199 -13.55 10.90 -6.76
N TYR A 200 -14.65 11.19 -7.44
CA TYR A 200 -15.96 11.42 -6.86
C TYR A 200 -17.03 10.83 -7.79
N VAL A 201 -17.98 10.07 -7.23
CA VAL A 201 -19.08 9.46 -8.00
C VAL A 201 -20.42 9.66 -7.28
N GLU A 202 -21.49 9.80 -8.06
CA GLU A 202 -22.89 9.87 -7.59
C GLU A 202 -23.75 8.75 -8.21
N GLU A 203 -23.13 7.85 -8.97
CA GLU A 203 -23.76 6.71 -9.61
C GLU A 203 -23.87 5.53 -8.64
N ASP A 204 -24.84 4.64 -8.86
CA ASP A 204 -25.04 3.43 -8.04
C ASP A 204 -24.08 2.32 -8.50
N LEU A 205 -22.79 2.53 -8.27
CA LEU A 205 -21.70 1.65 -8.71
C LEU A 205 -21.38 0.56 -7.68
N VAL A 206 -20.76 -0.51 -8.16
CA VAL A 206 -20.25 -1.62 -7.35
C VAL A 206 -18.77 -1.89 -7.64
N SER A 207 -18.15 -2.80 -6.90
CA SER A 207 -16.70 -3.02 -6.95
C SER A 207 -16.13 -3.22 -8.36
N THR A 208 -16.83 -3.97 -9.23
CA THR A 208 -16.34 -4.24 -10.60
C THR A 208 -16.24 -3.00 -11.48
N ASP A 209 -17.00 -1.96 -11.20
CA ASP A 209 -17.00 -0.72 -11.99
C ASP A 209 -15.72 0.11 -11.78
N PHE A 210 -14.94 -0.20 -10.74
CA PHE A 210 -13.68 0.47 -10.41
C PHE A 210 -12.44 -0.32 -10.82
N GLN A 211 -12.58 -1.49 -11.46
CA GLN A 211 -11.44 -2.26 -11.94
C GLN A 211 -10.68 -1.47 -13.02
N GLY A 212 -9.36 -1.36 -12.84
CA GLY A 212 -8.50 -0.59 -13.74
C GLY A 212 -8.58 0.93 -13.52
N ASP A 213 -9.26 1.40 -12.47
CA ASP A 213 -9.28 2.82 -12.13
C ASP A 213 -7.93 3.24 -11.56
N ASN A 214 -7.35 4.29 -12.13
CA ASN A 214 -6.01 4.75 -11.80
C ASN A 214 -5.98 5.71 -10.61
N ARG A 215 -7.12 6.12 -10.06
CA ARG A 215 -7.20 7.00 -8.89
C ARG A 215 -6.91 6.22 -7.61
N SER A 216 -6.40 6.90 -6.59
CA SER A 216 -6.05 6.27 -5.31
C SER A 216 -7.24 6.10 -4.37
N SER A 217 -8.29 6.88 -4.59
CA SER A 217 -9.47 6.93 -3.75
C SER A 217 -10.61 7.50 -4.59
N ILE A 218 -11.76 6.84 -4.63
CA ILE A 218 -12.94 7.28 -5.37
C ILE A 218 -14.10 7.37 -4.38
N PHE A 219 -14.41 8.58 -3.94
CA PHE A 219 -15.45 8.81 -2.95
C PHE A 219 -16.83 8.53 -3.53
N ASP A 220 -17.61 7.72 -2.80
CA ASP A 220 -18.97 7.35 -3.15
C ASP A 220 -19.96 8.23 -2.40
N ALA A 221 -20.57 9.17 -3.12
CA ALA A 221 -21.45 10.16 -2.54
C ALA A 221 -22.73 9.55 -1.95
N LYS A 222 -23.19 8.41 -2.46
CA LYS A 222 -24.45 7.78 -2.07
C LYS A 222 -24.27 6.71 -0.99
N ALA A 223 -23.10 6.09 -0.89
CA ALA A 223 -22.86 5.00 0.04
C ALA A 223 -22.52 5.45 1.48
N GLY A 224 -22.05 6.68 1.67
CA GLY A 224 -21.84 7.23 3.01
C GLY A 224 -23.12 7.64 3.74
N ILE A 225 -23.04 7.81 5.05
CA ILE A 225 -24.19 8.20 5.89
C ILE A 225 -23.76 9.08 7.06
N ALA A 226 -24.52 10.14 7.32
CA ALA A 226 -24.33 11.00 8.48
C ALA A 226 -25.33 10.64 9.58
N LEU A 227 -24.84 10.41 10.81
CA LEU A 227 -25.71 10.27 11.97
C LEU A 227 -26.16 11.65 12.49
N ASN A 228 -25.24 12.61 12.47
CA ASN A 228 -25.44 14.02 12.77
C ASN A 228 -24.28 14.85 12.17
N ASP A 229 -24.34 16.17 12.30
CA ASP A 229 -23.36 17.11 11.72
C ASP A 229 -21.92 16.95 12.24
N ASN A 230 -21.68 16.10 13.24
CA ASN A 230 -20.35 15.83 13.79
C ASN A 230 -19.94 14.35 13.70
N PHE A 231 -20.78 13.45 13.19
CA PHE A 231 -20.48 12.03 13.18
C PHE A 231 -20.98 11.38 11.90
N VAL A 232 -20.04 11.02 11.04
CA VAL A 232 -20.29 10.62 9.66
C VAL A 232 -19.49 9.37 9.30
N LYS A 233 -20.05 8.58 8.40
CA LYS A 233 -19.39 7.47 7.71
C LYS A 233 -19.19 7.87 6.26
N LEU A 234 -17.95 7.81 5.80
CA LEU A 234 -17.54 8.07 4.43
C LEU A 234 -17.13 6.75 3.78
N VAL A 235 -17.51 6.57 2.52
CA VAL A 235 -17.20 5.38 1.74
C VAL A 235 -16.34 5.81 0.54
N SER A 236 -15.25 5.10 0.32
CA SER A 236 -14.37 5.37 -0.83
C SER A 236 -13.81 4.09 -1.42
N TRP A 237 -14.02 3.91 -2.71
CA TRP A 237 -13.51 2.78 -3.48
C TRP A 237 -12.05 3.00 -3.88
N TYR A 238 -11.34 1.91 -4.10
CA TYR A 238 -10.03 1.94 -4.74
C TYR A 238 -9.74 0.57 -5.35
N ASP A 239 -9.19 0.59 -6.56
CA ASP A 239 -8.51 -0.56 -7.10
C ASP A 239 -7.17 -0.73 -6.35
N ASN A 240 -7.11 -1.73 -5.48
CA ASN A 240 -5.92 -2.00 -4.66
C ASN A 240 -4.73 -2.46 -5.51
N GLU A 241 -4.93 -2.92 -6.75
CA GLU A 241 -3.88 -3.27 -7.68
C GLU A 241 -3.51 -2.07 -8.59
N TRP A 242 -4.46 -1.53 -9.32
CA TRP A 242 -4.23 -0.55 -10.38
C TRP A 242 -3.93 0.85 -9.86
N GLY A 243 -4.76 1.36 -8.94
CA GLY A 243 -4.61 2.70 -8.37
C GLY A 243 -3.28 2.85 -7.62
N TYR A 244 -2.92 1.83 -6.82
CA TYR A 244 -1.63 1.80 -6.13
C TYR A 244 -0.44 1.70 -7.10
N SER A 245 -0.51 0.82 -8.09
CA SER A 245 0.56 0.68 -9.09
C SER A 245 0.80 1.98 -9.86
N THR A 246 -0.28 2.72 -10.17
CA THR A 246 -0.16 4.04 -10.80
C THR A 246 0.59 5.02 -9.90
N ARG A 247 0.30 5.05 -8.59
CA ARG A 247 1.02 5.91 -7.63
C ARG A 247 2.50 5.57 -7.49
N VAL A 248 2.88 4.30 -7.62
CA VAL A 248 4.30 3.90 -7.63
C VAL A 248 5.02 4.56 -8.81
N VAL A 249 4.43 4.51 -10.01
CA VAL A 249 4.99 5.16 -11.20
C VAL A 249 5.03 6.68 -11.06
N ASP A 250 3.95 7.28 -10.54
CA ASP A 250 3.89 8.73 -10.31
C ASP A 250 4.98 9.19 -9.34
N LEU A 251 5.21 8.43 -8.25
CA LEU A 251 6.26 8.73 -7.28
C LEU A 251 7.66 8.62 -7.89
N ILE A 252 7.92 7.58 -8.70
CA ILE A 252 9.22 7.42 -9.40
C ILE A 252 9.46 8.62 -10.32
N ARG A 253 8.45 9.03 -11.09
CA ARG A 253 8.55 10.22 -11.95
C ARG A 253 8.82 11.48 -11.14
N HIS A 254 8.10 11.67 -10.03
CA HIS A 254 8.30 12.81 -9.15
C HIS A 254 9.73 12.85 -8.60
N MET A 255 10.24 11.74 -8.06
CA MET A 255 11.61 11.62 -7.54
C MET A 255 12.66 11.89 -8.63
N SER A 256 12.42 11.49 -9.87
CA SER A 256 13.32 11.77 -10.99
C SER A 256 13.37 13.26 -11.36
N THR A 257 12.29 14.00 -11.11
CA THR A 257 12.21 15.44 -11.43
C THR A 257 12.61 16.34 -10.27
N ALA A 258 12.52 15.84 -9.04
CA ALA A 258 12.96 16.54 -7.84
C ALA A 258 14.50 16.45 -7.73
N LYS A 259 15.19 17.46 -8.27
CA LYS A 259 16.62 17.70 -8.04
C LYS A 259 16.84 18.52 -6.78
#